data_AF-A0A3C0J248-F1
#
_entry.id   AF-A0A3C0J248-F1
#
_cell.length_a   1.000
_cell.length_b   1.000
_cell.length_c   1.000
_cell.angle_alpha   90.00
_cell.angle_beta   90.00
_cell.angle_gamma   90.00
#
_symmetry.space_group_name_H-M   'P 1'
#
loop_
_entity.id
_entity.type
_entity.pdbx_description
1 polymer ?
#
loop_
_entity_poly.entity_id
_entity_poly.type
_entity_poly.pdbx_seq_one_letter_code
_entity_poly.pdbx_strand_id
1 'polypeptide(L)'
;APGGLVLPFPDDGVLSTAYRYDSVTSTWVNDYEFMHGTSMATPHVSGLAALLLSKLGPMSPSVVSALMSDTSMDLGADGYDYDFGAGLVNAYAALTESTMDRAVFAVKDSADQWVSESVYGQRDRTFRIVNASPGDFTLVGFLDVDGDGLISPGDFYGEAPLSVPRSGMVHANRLVLQYVDAASAAATGMAAVPPPRT
;
A
#
# COMPACT_ATOMS: atom_id res chain seq x y z
N ALA A 1 2.74 -20.93 -18.49
CA ALA A 1 2.95 -21.11 -17.04
C ALA A 1 3.13 -22.59 -16.75
N PRO A 2 4.13 -23.01 -15.94
CA PRO A 2 3.91 -24.16 -15.08
C PRO A 2 4.06 -23.75 -13.61
N GLY A 3 3.03 -24.08 -12.84
CA GLY A 3 2.92 -23.88 -11.40
C GLY A 3 3.73 -24.91 -10.62
N GLY A 4 4.35 -24.44 -9.54
CA GLY A 4 5.03 -25.27 -8.56
C GLY A 4 4.06 -25.83 -7.53
N LEU A 5 4.25 -27.12 -7.22
CA LEU A 5 3.81 -27.90 -6.06
C LEU A 5 2.36 -27.69 -5.56
N VAL A 6 1.41 -28.49 -6.05
CA VAL A 6 0.05 -28.59 -5.47
C VAL A 6 0.12 -29.43 -4.18
N LEU A 7 0.13 -28.80 -3.00
CA LEU A 7 -0.08 -29.51 -1.72
C LEU A 7 -1.59 -29.53 -1.41
N PRO A 8 -2.11 -30.62 -0.82
CA PRO A 8 -3.53 -30.73 -0.54
C PRO A 8 -3.91 -29.89 0.69
N PHE A 9 -4.54 -28.74 0.43
CA PHE A 9 -5.24 -27.79 1.36
C PHE A 9 -4.33 -26.84 2.16
N PRO A 10 -4.70 -25.54 2.31
CA PRO A 10 -6.00 -25.04 2.79
C PRO A 10 -6.67 -23.97 1.91
N ASP A 11 -7.82 -23.46 2.38
CA ASP A 11 -8.85 -22.58 1.79
C ASP A 11 -8.37 -21.21 1.23
N ASP A 12 -7.06 -21.00 1.11
CA ASP A 12 -6.41 -19.73 0.77
C ASP A 12 -5.87 -19.68 -0.68
N GLY A 13 -6.23 -20.68 -1.50
CA GLY A 13 -5.85 -20.72 -2.91
C GLY A 13 -6.56 -19.65 -3.75
N VAL A 14 -6.10 -19.47 -4.99
CA VAL A 14 -6.81 -18.68 -5.99
C VAL A 14 -7.79 -19.60 -6.72
N LEU A 15 -9.09 -19.28 -6.63
CA LEU A 15 -10.12 -20.02 -7.36
C LEU A 15 -9.86 -19.91 -8.87
N SER A 16 -9.51 -21.03 -9.47
CA SER A 16 -9.04 -21.13 -10.86
C SER A 16 -9.95 -22.07 -11.65
N THR A 17 -10.11 -21.81 -12.94
CA THR A 17 -10.85 -22.72 -13.82
C THR A 17 -10.12 -24.06 -13.91
N ALA A 18 -10.85 -25.15 -13.69
CA ALA A 18 -10.32 -26.50 -13.68
C ALA A 18 -11.27 -27.48 -14.40
N TYR A 19 -10.82 -28.71 -14.60
CA TYR A 19 -11.69 -29.81 -14.99
C TYR A 19 -11.89 -30.73 -13.80
N ARG A 20 -13.15 -31.04 -13.46
CA ARG A 20 -13.49 -32.03 -12.43
C ARG A 20 -14.02 -33.29 -13.09
N TYR A 21 -13.57 -34.45 -12.62
CA TYR A 21 -14.11 -35.73 -13.07
C TYR A 21 -15.47 -35.99 -12.41
N ASP A 22 -16.52 -36.17 -13.22
CA ASP A 22 -17.83 -36.59 -12.76
C ASP A 22 -17.96 -38.12 -12.87
N SER A 23 -17.95 -38.79 -11.72
CA SER A 23 -18.06 -40.25 -11.63
C SER A 23 -19.42 -40.81 -12.05
N VAL A 24 -20.48 -39.99 -12.08
CA VAL A 24 -21.83 -40.42 -12.48
C VAL A 24 -21.93 -40.52 -14.00
N THR A 25 -21.41 -39.51 -14.69
CA THR A 25 -21.42 -39.46 -16.17
C THR A 25 -20.17 -40.06 -16.80
N SER A 26 -19.13 -40.35 -16.00
CA SER A 26 -17.80 -40.77 -16.48
C SER A 26 -17.19 -39.77 -17.47
N THR A 27 -17.39 -38.47 -17.22
CA THR A 27 -16.87 -37.38 -18.08
C THR A 27 -16.14 -36.33 -17.27
N TRP A 28 -15.29 -35.55 -17.94
CA TRP A 28 -14.71 -34.34 -17.38
C TRP A 28 -15.64 -33.16 -17.63
N VAL A 29 -15.97 -32.41 -16.59
CA VAL A 29 -16.81 -31.22 -16.66
C VAL A 29 -15.98 -29.98 -16.29
N ASN A 30 -16.35 -28.84 -16.87
CA ASN A 30 -15.77 -27.55 -16.46
C ASN A 30 -16.17 -27.26 -15.01
N ASP A 31 -15.21 -26.87 -14.20
CA ASP A 31 -15.42 -26.54 -12.79
C ASP A 31 -14.40 -25.49 -12.32
N TYR A 32 -14.38 -25.22 -11.02
CA TYR A 32 -13.38 -24.39 -10.37
C TYR A 32 -12.70 -25.15 -9.25
N GLU A 33 -11.41 -24.88 -9.07
CA GLU A 33 -10.62 -25.45 -7.98
C GLU A 33 -9.68 -24.38 -7.42
N PHE A 34 -9.43 -24.43 -6.11
CA PHE A 34 -8.43 -23.58 -5.49
C PHE A 34 -7.02 -24.07 -5.87
N MET A 35 -6.26 -23.20 -6.53
CA MET A 35 -4.89 -23.48 -6.94
C MET A 35 -3.93 -22.46 -6.34
N HIS A 36 -2.66 -22.85 -6.18
CA HIS A 36 -1.62 -21.99 -5.62
C HIS A 36 -0.35 -22.01 -6.46
N GLY A 37 0.48 -20.99 -6.24
CA GLY A 37 1.78 -20.82 -6.89
C GLY A 37 1.91 -19.48 -7.62
N THR A 38 3.15 -19.17 -8.06
CA THR A 38 3.46 -17.93 -8.79
C THR A 38 2.69 -17.78 -10.10
N SER A 39 2.24 -18.90 -10.66
CA SER A 39 1.34 -18.92 -11.82
C SER A 39 -0.02 -18.30 -11.53
N MET A 40 -0.50 -18.33 -10.29
CA MET A 40 -1.75 -17.69 -9.85
C MET A 40 -1.51 -16.24 -9.39
N ALA A 41 -0.30 -15.90 -8.93
CA ALA A 41 0.08 -14.51 -8.70
C ALA A 41 0.20 -13.70 -10.01
N THR A 42 0.77 -14.31 -11.05
CA THR A 42 0.99 -13.68 -12.37
C THR A 42 -0.28 -13.03 -12.97
N PRO A 43 -1.44 -13.70 -13.06
CA PRO A 43 -2.65 -13.11 -13.62
C PRO A 43 -3.18 -11.92 -12.81
N HIS A 44 -2.98 -11.88 -11.49
CA HIS A 44 -3.34 -10.72 -10.67
C HIS A 44 -2.51 -9.48 -11.05
N VAL A 45 -1.19 -9.66 -11.19
CA VAL A 45 -0.26 -8.59 -11.59
C VAL A 45 -0.57 -8.12 -13.03
N SER A 46 -0.78 -9.05 -13.98
CA SER A 46 -1.12 -8.66 -15.36
C SER A 46 -2.51 -8.03 -15.47
N GLY A 47 -3.47 -8.45 -14.63
CA GLY A 47 -4.79 -7.85 -14.55
C GLY A 47 -4.74 -6.41 -14.06
N LEU A 48 -3.91 -6.14 -13.04
CA LEU A 48 -3.65 -4.77 -12.59
C LEU A 48 -3.00 -3.93 -13.69
N ALA A 49 -1.97 -4.44 -14.37
CA ALA A 49 -1.36 -3.73 -15.49
C ALA A 49 -2.38 -3.36 -16.59
N ALA A 50 -3.28 -4.30 -16.94
CA ALA A 50 -4.35 -4.05 -17.91
C ALA A 50 -5.36 -3.00 -17.40
N LEU A 51 -5.71 -3.04 -16.11
CA LEU A 51 -6.59 -2.07 -15.47
C LEU A 51 -5.99 -0.65 -15.51
N LEU A 52 -4.70 -0.52 -15.20
CA LEU A 52 -3.97 0.74 -15.26
C LEU A 52 -3.94 1.31 -16.69
N LEU A 53 -3.60 0.48 -17.68
CA LEU A 53 -3.61 0.91 -19.09
C LEU A 53 -5.01 1.32 -19.57
N SER A 54 -6.06 0.68 -19.07
CA SER A 54 -7.46 0.99 -19.40
C SER A 54 -7.92 2.32 -18.79
N LYS A 55 -7.49 2.63 -17.55
CA LYS A 55 -7.96 3.81 -16.81
C LYS A 55 -7.07 5.04 -16.96
N LEU A 56 -5.76 4.85 -17.00
CA LEU A 56 -4.76 5.93 -17.09
C LEU A 56 -4.25 6.15 -18.52
N GLY A 57 -4.61 5.26 -19.45
CA GLY A 57 -4.23 5.32 -20.85
C GLY A 57 -2.91 4.58 -21.16
N PRO A 58 -2.46 4.62 -22.43
CA PRO A 58 -1.28 3.88 -22.86
C PRO A 58 -0.01 4.38 -22.16
N MET A 59 0.72 3.45 -21.54
CA MET A 59 1.99 3.70 -20.85
C MET A 59 3.05 2.71 -21.33
N SER A 60 4.32 3.08 -21.20
CA SER A 60 5.41 2.13 -21.44
C SER A 60 5.44 1.05 -20.34
N PRO A 61 5.91 -0.17 -20.63
CA PRO A 61 6.02 -1.23 -19.62
C PRO A 61 6.82 -0.82 -18.38
N SER A 62 7.87 0.01 -18.55
CA SER A 62 8.66 0.51 -17.43
C SER A 62 7.89 1.47 -16.53
N VAL A 63 7.03 2.32 -17.10
CA VAL A 63 6.18 3.23 -16.32
C VAL A 63 5.12 2.46 -15.54
N VAL A 64 4.49 1.45 -16.16
CA VAL A 64 3.52 0.58 -15.47
C VAL A 64 4.18 -0.17 -14.32
N SER A 65 5.36 -0.76 -14.56
CA SER A 65 6.11 -1.46 -13.52
C SER A 65 6.50 -0.53 -12.38
N ALA A 66 7.00 0.67 -12.68
CA ALA A 66 7.39 1.65 -11.67
C ALA A 66 6.19 2.08 -10.82
N LEU A 67 5.06 2.41 -11.44
CA LEU A 67 3.85 2.78 -10.71
C LEU A 67 3.39 1.65 -9.78
N MET A 68 3.32 0.41 -10.27
CA MET A 68 2.92 -0.74 -9.45
C MET A 68 3.88 -1.01 -8.28
N SER A 69 5.18 -0.77 -8.46
CA SER A 69 6.20 -0.91 -7.41
C SER A 69 6.21 0.26 -6.42
N ASP A 70 5.95 1.48 -6.87
CA ASP A 70 5.93 2.67 -6.01
C ASP A 70 4.68 2.69 -5.11
N THR A 71 3.62 1.97 -5.50
CA THR A 71 2.34 1.88 -4.75
C THR A 71 2.11 0.52 -4.10
N SER A 72 3.06 -0.42 -4.16
CA SER A 72 2.90 -1.72 -3.51
C SER A 72 3.03 -1.60 -1.99
N MET A 73 2.30 -2.46 -1.28
CA MET A 73 2.44 -2.61 0.16
C MET A 73 3.69 -3.44 0.44
N ASP A 74 4.70 -2.79 1.00
CA ASP A 74 5.93 -3.45 1.43
C ASP A 74 5.61 -4.63 2.36
N LEU A 75 6.25 -5.78 2.14
CA LEU A 75 6.11 -7.01 2.90
C LEU A 75 7.50 -7.52 3.25
N GLY A 76 7.65 -8.19 4.40
CA GLY A 76 8.97 -8.66 4.81
C GLY A 76 9.86 -7.52 5.29
N ALA A 77 11.10 -7.50 4.82
CA ALA A 77 12.09 -6.51 5.24
C ALA A 77 11.81 -5.16 4.61
N ASP A 78 11.99 -4.07 5.35
CA ASP A 78 11.72 -2.72 4.82
C ASP A 78 12.56 -2.46 3.55
N GLY A 79 11.88 -2.15 2.45
CA GLY A 79 12.51 -1.90 1.16
C GLY A 79 12.27 -3.02 0.16
N TYR A 80 13.17 -3.11 -0.82
CA TYR A 80 13.18 -4.23 -1.73
C TYR A 80 13.80 -5.44 -1.05
N ASP A 81 13.15 -6.59 -1.16
CA ASP A 81 13.73 -7.86 -0.78
C ASP A 81 13.55 -8.95 -1.85
N TYR A 82 14.30 -10.04 -1.72
CA TYR A 82 14.31 -11.11 -2.73
C TYR A 82 13.06 -12.00 -2.68
N ASP A 83 12.28 -11.95 -1.61
CA ASP A 83 11.11 -12.82 -1.42
C ASP A 83 9.83 -12.14 -1.93
N PHE A 84 9.67 -10.84 -1.68
CA PHE A 84 8.50 -10.03 -2.00
C PHE A 84 8.76 -8.96 -3.06
N GLY A 85 10.02 -8.70 -3.45
CA GLY A 85 10.34 -7.65 -4.40
C GLY A 85 9.99 -6.28 -3.84
N ALA A 86 9.08 -5.56 -4.52
CA ALA A 86 8.55 -4.29 -4.02
C ALA A 86 7.40 -4.46 -3.00
N GLY A 87 6.91 -5.70 -2.81
CA GLY A 87 5.80 -6.03 -1.92
C GLY A 87 4.53 -6.50 -2.63
N LEU A 88 3.42 -6.49 -1.91
CA LEU A 88 2.09 -6.85 -2.42
C LEU A 88 1.51 -5.74 -3.29
N VAL A 89 1.11 -6.05 -4.51
CA VAL A 89 0.45 -5.08 -5.40
C VAL A 89 -0.82 -4.52 -4.78
N ASN A 90 -0.99 -3.20 -4.82
CA ASN A 90 -2.19 -2.52 -4.35
C ASN A 90 -2.88 -1.83 -5.53
N ALA A 91 -3.98 -2.44 -5.99
CA ALA A 91 -4.69 -1.96 -7.17
C ALA A 91 -5.31 -0.58 -6.99
N TYR A 92 -5.83 -0.30 -5.80
CA TYR A 92 -6.44 0.99 -5.50
C TYR A 92 -5.38 2.09 -5.46
N ALA A 93 -4.32 1.90 -4.67
CA ALA A 93 -3.21 2.86 -4.60
C ALA A 93 -2.54 3.10 -5.97
N ALA A 94 -2.39 2.06 -6.80
CA ALA A 94 -1.86 2.21 -8.15
C ALA A 94 -2.78 3.05 -9.06
N LEU A 95 -4.10 2.84 -8.97
CA LEU A 95 -5.09 3.57 -9.77
C LEU A 95 -5.21 5.04 -9.37
N THR A 96 -5.05 5.34 -8.08
CA THR A 96 -5.08 6.69 -7.53
C THR A 96 -3.72 7.36 -7.55
N GLU A 97 -2.70 6.67 -8.09
CA GLU A 97 -1.30 7.10 -8.12
C GLU A 97 -0.81 7.52 -6.73
N SER A 98 -1.21 6.80 -5.68
CA SER A 98 -0.92 7.06 -4.27
C SER A 98 0.53 6.72 -3.91
N THR A 99 1.47 7.48 -4.47
CA THR A 99 2.91 7.32 -4.28
C THR A 99 3.43 8.14 -3.09
N MET A 100 4.63 7.78 -2.61
CA MET A 100 5.23 8.40 -1.40
C MET A 100 5.49 9.91 -1.53
N ASP A 101 5.72 10.41 -2.74
CA ASP A 101 5.87 11.84 -3.04
C ASP A 101 4.55 12.63 -3.00
N ARG A 102 3.42 11.96 -2.89
CA ARG A 102 2.10 12.57 -2.65
C ARG A 102 1.65 12.47 -1.20
N ALA A 103 2.27 11.60 -0.41
CA ALA A 103 2.01 11.51 1.01
C ALA A 103 2.58 12.73 1.73
N VAL A 104 1.83 13.22 2.72
CA VAL A 104 2.27 14.26 3.66
C VAL A 104 2.56 13.64 5.01
N PHE A 105 3.59 14.18 5.66
CA PHE A 105 4.07 13.75 6.97
C PHE A 105 4.08 14.93 7.93
N ALA A 106 3.56 14.72 9.14
CA ALA A 106 3.52 15.71 10.19
C ALA A 106 3.68 15.03 11.56
N VAL A 107 3.93 15.83 12.59
CA VAL A 107 4.25 15.33 13.93
C VAL A 107 3.28 15.89 14.95
N LYS A 108 2.80 15.02 15.84
CA LYS A 108 1.99 15.36 17.01
C LYS A 108 2.75 15.12 18.32
N ASP A 109 2.43 15.90 19.34
CA ASP A 109 2.93 15.67 20.70
C ASP A 109 2.09 14.63 21.48
N SER A 110 2.46 14.39 22.75
CA SER A 110 1.76 13.46 23.64
C SER A 110 0.32 13.87 23.98
N ALA A 111 -0.09 15.10 23.66
CA ALA A 111 -1.45 15.61 23.83
C ALA A 111 -2.24 15.61 22.51
N ASP A 112 -1.76 14.88 21.49
CA ASP A 112 -2.35 14.77 20.15
C ASP A 112 -2.44 16.14 19.44
N GLN A 113 -1.59 17.10 19.81
CA GLN A 113 -1.52 18.41 19.17
C GLN A 113 -0.46 18.42 18.08
N TRP A 114 -0.78 19.01 16.93
CA TRP A 114 0.18 19.22 15.85
C TRP A 114 1.30 20.16 16.29
N VAL A 115 2.54 19.68 16.24
CA VAL A 115 3.75 20.43 16.63
C VAL A 115 4.71 20.70 15.48
N SER A 116 4.43 20.16 14.30
CA SER A 116 5.16 20.47 13.07
C SER A 116 4.24 20.94 11.97
N GLU A 117 4.81 21.64 11.00
CA GLU A 117 4.20 21.76 9.68
C GLU A 117 4.25 20.40 8.97
N SER A 118 3.36 20.21 8.00
CA SER A 118 3.38 19.02 7.15
C SER A 118 4.38 19.16 6.04
N VAL A 119 4.99 18.05 5.64
CA VAL A 119 5.98 17.99 4.57
C VAL A 119 5.66 16.84 3.63
N TYR A 120 5.91 17.03 2.33
CA TYR A 120 5.79 15.93 1.38
C TYR A 120 6.91 14.91 1.58
N GLY A 121 6.56 13.64 1.37
CA GLY A 121 7.54 12.58 1.21
C GLY A 121 8.32 12.71 -0.10
N GLN A 122 9.34 11.86 -0.23
CA GLN A 122 10.08 11.65 -1.45
C GLN A 122 9.98 10.19 -1.85
N ARG A 123 10.18 9.89 -3.15
CA ARG A 123 10.14 8.51 -3.66
C ARG A 123 11.22 7.61 -3.09
N ASP A 124 12.31 8.18 -2.57
CA ASP A 124 13.35 7.45 -1.84
C ASP A 124 12.95 7.11 -0.40
N ARG A 125 11.66 7.31 -0.03
CA ARG A 125 11.08 7.04 1.29
C ARG A 125 11.67 7.93 2.39
N THR A 126 12.19 9.09 2.03
CA THR A 126 12.64 10.11 2.98
C THR A 126 11.72 11.31 3.01
N PHE A 127 11.71 12.03 4.12
CA PHE A 127 11.07 13.34 4.25
C PHE A 127 11.92 14.17 5.21
N ARG A 128 11.73 15.50 5.22
CA ARG A 128 12.54 16.40 6.04
C ARG A 128 11.67 17.38 6.80
N ILE A 129 11.57 17.17 8.11
CA ILE A 129 10.97 18.12 9.04
C ILE A 129 12.08 19.01 9.60
N VAL A 130 11.92 20.32 9.50
CA VAL A 130 12.88 21.30 10.04
C VAL A 130 12.45 21.77 11.43
N ASN A 131 13.43 22.12 12.27
CA ASN A 131 13.22 22.68 13.62
C ASN A 131 12.41 21.80 14.58
N ALA A 132 12.44 20.47 14.43
CA ALA A 132 11.83 19.56 15.40
C ALA A 132 12.56 19.67 16.74
N SER A 133 11.81 19.97 17.81
CA SER A 133 12.35 19.93 19.17
C SER A 133 12.70 18.49 19.55
N PRO A 134 13.78 18.23 20.29
CA PRO A 134 14.08 16.88 20.77
C PRO A 134 13.00 16.37 21.73
N GLY A 135 12.59 15.12 21.61
CA GLY A 135 11.51 14.54 22.40
C GLY A 135 10.87 13.32 21.76
N ASP A 136 9.85 12.80 22.41
CA ASP A 136 9.01 11.72 21.90
C ASP A 136 7.73 12.30 21.32
N PHE A 137 7.38 11.84 20.13
CA PHE A 137 6.27 12.34 19.33
C PHE A 137 5.58 11.20 18.59
N THR A 138 4.45 11.52 17.96
CA THR A 138 3.78 10.65 16.99
C THR A 138 4.02 11.20 15.60
N LEU A 139 4.69 10.44 14.74
CA LEU A 139 4.73 10.70 13.31
C LEU A 139 3.41 10.26 12.70
N VAL A 140 2.80 11.16 11.94
CA VAL A 140 1.58 10.91 11.18
C VAL A 140 1.92 10.99 9.71
N GLY A 141 1.46 10.00 8.95
CA GLY A 141 1.47 10.04 7.49
C GLY A 141 0.04 10.02 6.97
N PHE A 142 -0.20 10.79 5.92
CA PHE A 142 -1.50 10.93 5.30
C PHE A 142 -1.33 11.06 3.79
N LEU A 143 -2.19 10.38 3.03
CA LEU A 143 -2.28 10.54 1.59
C LEU A 143 -3.74 10.82 1.24
N ASP A 144 -3.96 12.08 0.89
CA ASP A 144 -5.23 12.63 0.45
C ASP A 144 -5.48 12.24 -1.02
N VAL A 145 -6.40 11.32 -1.24
CA VAL A 145 -6.69 10.78 -2.57
C VAL A 145 -7.63 11.70 -3.33
N ASP A 146 -8.62 12.29 -2.65
CA ASP A 146 -9.65 13.11 -3.29
C ASP A 146 -9.37 14.63 -3.23
N GLY A 147 -8.38 15.04 -2.44
CA GLY A 147 -7.90 16.41 -2.34
C GLY A 147 -8.75 17.30 -1.44
N ASP A 148 -9.57 16.73 -0.55
CA ASP A 148 -10.45 17.48 0.33
C ASP A 148 -9.77 18.00 1.61
N GLY A 149 -8.55 17.53 1.90
CA GLY A 149 -7.74 17.90 3.06
C GLY A 149 -8.21 17.28 4.38
N LEU A 150 -9.14 16.34 4.35
CA LEU A 150 -9.68 15.63 5.50
C LEU A 150 -9.25 14.17 5.48
N ILE A 151 -9.15 13.55 6.65
CA ILE A 151 -8.96 12.10 6.72
C ILE A 151 -10.33 11.44 6.46
N SER A 152 -10.56 10.99 5.23
CA SER A 152 -11.86 10.54 4.73
C SER A 152 -11.81 9.13 4.12
N PRO A 153 -12.97 8.46 3.92
CA PRO A 153 -12.99 7.14 3.31
C PRO A 153 -12.47 7.16 1.87
N GLY A 154 -11.41 6.41 1.62
CA GLY A 154 -10.67 6.46 0.35
C GLY A 154 -9.21 6.88 0.52
N ASP A 155 -8.90 7.60 1.60
CA ASP A 155 -7.54 8.06 1.86
C ASP A 155 -6.66 6.98 2.48
N PHE A 156 -5.37 7.30 2.64
CA PHE A 156 -4.47 6.49 3.45
C PHE A 156 -3.97 7.26 4.66
N TYR A 157 -3.99 6.61 5.82
CA TYR A 157 -3.58 7.21 7.08
C TYR A 157 -2.79 6.23 7.94
N GLY A 158 -1.79 6.73 8.66
CA GLY A 158 -1.05 5.93 9.62
C GLY A 158 -0.34 6.79 10.65
N GLU A 159 -0.08 6.20 11.80
CA GLU A 159 0.71 6.80 12.87
C GLU A 159 1.82 5.84 13.32
N ALA A 160 2.97 6.40 13.72
CA ALA A 160 4.07 5.65 14.30
C ALA A 160 4.77 6.47 15.38
N PRO A 161 5.29 5.85 16.45
CA PRO A 161 6.08 6.55 17.44
C PRO A 161 7.39 7.06 16.82
N LEU A 162 7.77 8.28 17.17
CA LEU A 162 8.97 8.97 16.68
C LEU A 162 9.73 9.60 17.85
N SER A 163 10.97 9.15 18.07
CA SER A 163 11.88 9.77 19.03
C SER A 163 12.90 10.64 18.30
N VAL A 164 12.85 11.95 18.54
CA VAL A 164 13.75 12.94 17.93
C VAL A 164 14.93 13.22 18.87
N PRO A 165 16.18 12.86 18.49
CA PRO A 165 17.36 13.13 19.27
C PRO A 165 17.74 14.63 19.21
N ARG A 166 18.67 15.05 20.06
CA ARG A 166 19.16 16.45 20.09
C ARG A 166 19.85 16.91 18.80
N SER A 167 20.32 15.96 17.98
CA SER A 167 20.94 16.21 16.69
C SER A 167 21.05 14.91 15.89
N GLY A 168 21.06 15.01 14.57
CA GLY A 168 21.31 13.89 13.66
C GLY A 168 20.10 13.53 12.80
N MET A 169 20.26 12.49 12.00
CA MET A 169 19.18 11.91 11.19
C MET A 169 18.40 10.91 12.04
N VAL A 170 17.08 10.89 11.89
CA VAL A 170 16.18 9.97 12.58
C VAL A 170 15.68 8.95 11.58
N HIS A 171 15.81 7.68 11.94
CA HIS A 171 15.07 6.61 11.27
C HIS A 171 13.77 6.42 12.07
N ALA A 172 12.64 6.79 11.47
CA ALA A 172 11.35 6.46 12.03
C ALA A 172 11.17 4.94 12.02
N ASN A 173 10.42 4.42 12.99
CA ASN A 173 9.92 3.06 12.90
C ASN A 173 9.03 2.91 11.65
N ARG A 174 8.86 1.69 11.15
CA ARG A 174 8.01 1.39 10.00
C ARG A 174 6.63 2.02 10.20
N LEU A 175 6.31 2.97 9.32
CA LEU A 175 5.01 3.61 9.24
C LEU A 175 4.24 3.03 8.07
N VAL A 176 3.08 2.44 8.35
CA VAL A 176 2.19 1.88 7.32
C VAL A 176 0.97 2.76 7.22
N LEU A 177 0.71 3.31 6.03
CA LEU A 177 -0.51 4.06 5.75
C LEU A 177 -1.59 3.06 5.34
N GLN A 178 -2.60 2.90 6.18
CA GLN A 178 -3.71 2.00 5.94
C GLN A 178 -4.83 2.73 5.21
N TYR A 179 -5.54 2.00 4.35
CA TYR A 179 -6.75 2.51 3.72
C TYR A 179 -7.76 2.93 4.79
N VAL A 180 -8.30 4.13 4.65
CA VAL A 180 -9.31 4.67 5.55
C VAL A 180 -10.67 4.22 5.04
N ASP A 181 -11.35 3.39 5.82
CA ASP A 181 -12.75 3.05 5.60
C ASP A 181 -13.69 3.99 6.40
N ALA A 182 -15.00 3.79 6.25
CA ALA A 182 -15.99 4.60 6.95
C ALA A 182 -15.91 4.49 8.49
N ALA A 183 -15.49 3.35 9.03
CA ALA A 183 -15.33 3.16 10.46
C ALA A 183 -14.05 3.83 10.97
N SER A 184 -12.95 3.71 10.25
CA SER A 184 -11.68 4.38 10.54
C SER A 184 -11.82 5.91 10.48
N ALA A 185 -12.50 6.45 9.46
CA ALA A 185 -12.72 7.89 9.34
C ALA A 185 -13.50 8.47 10.55
N ALA A 186 -14.49 7.72 11.04
CA ALA A 186 -15.25 8.11 12.22
C ALA A 186 -14.41 8.11 13.51
N ALA A 187 -13.43 7.20 13.61
CA ALA A 187 -12.52 7.11 14.76
C ALA A 187 -11.50 8.27 14.78
N THR A 188 -11.04 8.71 13.60
CA THR A 188 -10.11 9.84 13.46
C THR A 188 -10.80 11.21 13.50
N GLY A 189 -12.14 11.22 13.58
CA GLY A 189 -12.94 12.44 13.73
C GLY A 189 -12.91 13.38 12.52
N MET A 190 -12.58 12.88 11.31
CA MET A 190 -12.35 13.69 10.10
C MET A 190 -11.33 14.83 10.34
N ALA A 191 -10.33 14.60 11.18
CA ALA A 191 -9.30 15.58 11.45
C ALA A 191 -8.56 15.96 10.17
N ALA A 192 -8.30 17.25 9.98
CA ALA A 192 -7.46 17.73 8.89
C ALA A 192 -5.99 17.61 9.30
N VAL A 193 -5.17 17.04 8.42
CA VAL A 193 -3.72 17.16 8.53
C VAL A 193 -3.35 18.57 8.08
N PRO A 194 -2.46 19.30 8.79
CA PRO A 194 -2.06 20.64 8.37
C PRO A 194 -1.59 20.64 6.91
N PRO A 195 -1.95 21.63 6.10
CA PRO A 195 -1.47 21.66 4.72
C PRO A 195 0.05 21.89 4.69
N PRO A 196 0.79 21.23 3.77
CA PRO A 196 2.20 21.51 3.58
C PRO A 196 2.41 22.93 3.05
N ARG A 197 3.44 23.63 3.55
CA ARG A 197 3.81 24.96 3.04
C ARG A 197 4.66 24.83 1.77
N THR A 198 4.30 25.62 0.75
CA THR A 198 5.01 25.76 -0.54
C THR A 198 6.35 26.46 -0.40
#